data_AF-A0AAJ6GDQ4-F1
#
_entry.id   AF-A0AAJ6GDQ4-F1
#
_cell.length_a   1.000
_cell.length_b   1.000
_cell.length_c   1.000
_cell.angle_alpha   90.00
_cell.angle_beta   90.00
_cell.angle_gamma   90.00
#
_symmetry.space_group_name_H-M   'P 1'
#
loop_
_entity.id
_entity.type
_entity.pdbx_description
1 polymer ?
#
loop_
_entity_poly.entity_id
_entity_poly.type
_entity_poly.pdbx_seq_one_letter_code
_entity_poly.pdbx_strand_id
1 'polypeptide(L)' 'MSNWDVRSKHQTARDRLSIEQREREVRAGVWRNQSDNEIARNLGVCSATVLRIRQRLNLPNFYGKRPTREHA' A
#
# COMPACT_ATOMS: atom_id res chain seq x y z
N MET A 1 -15.54 35.80 -11.47
CA MET A 1 -14.53 35.46 -10.44
C MET A 1 -14.47 33.94 -10.37
N SER A 2 -13.45 33.32 -10.98
CA SER A 2 -13.33 31.86 -11.07
C SER A 2 -13.07 31.28 -9.68
N ASN A 3 -14.02 30.49 -9.19
CA ASN A 3 -13.93 29.78 -7.92
C ASN A 3 -12.93 28.62 -8.08
N TRP A 4 -11.65 28.89 -7.86
CA TRP A 4 -10.62 27.86 -7.71
C TRP A 4 -10.86 27.14 -6.39
N ASP A 5 -11.85 26.25 -6.35
CA ASP A 5 -12.04 25.28 -5.27
C ASP A 5 -10.90 24.25 -5.38
N VAL A 6 -9.70 24.63 -4.97
CA VAL A 6 -8.53 23.75 -4.85
C VAL A 6 -8.69 22.88 -3.60
N ARG A 7 -9.87 22.27 -3.44
CA ARG A 7 -10.27 21.62 -2.20
C ARG A 7 -9.74 20.20 -2.17
N SER A 8 -8.49 20.12 -1.75
CA SER A 8 -7.84 18.96 -1.12
C SER A 8 -7.79 17.68 -1.98
N LYS A 9 -6.59 17.24 -2.35
CA LYS A 9 -6.29 15.95 -3.02
C LYS A 9 -6.70 14.70 -2.19
N HIS A 10 -7.46 14.89 -1.13
CA HIS A 10 -7.97 13.88 -0.22
C HIS A 10 -9.47 14.09 -0.02
N GLN A 11 -10.23 13.91 -1.11
CA GLN A 11 -11.69 13.95 -1.13
C GLN A 11 -12.24 12.84 -0.21
N THR A 12 -12.59 13.26 1.01
CA THR A 12 -13.42 12.62 2.03
C THR A 12 -12.89 11.39 2.79
N ALA A 13 -13.01 11.48 4.11
CA ALA A 13 -12.83 10.38 5.06
C ALA A 13 -13.86 9.23 4.89
N ARG A 14 -14.81 9.34 3.95
CA ARG A 14 -15.77 8.27 3.59
C ARG A 14 -15.14 7.15 2.76
N ASP A 15 -14.03 7.42 2.07
CA ASP A 15 -13.30 6.47 1.19
C ASP A 15 -12.06 5.83 1.85
N ARG A 16 -11.75 6.17 3.11
CA ARG A 16 -10.62 5.56 3.82
C ARG A 16 -11.07 4.23 4.39
N LEU A 17 -10.78 3.13 3.69
CA LEU A 17 -10.77 1.79 4.31
C LEU A 17 -10.16 1.90 5.71
N SER A 18 -10.87 1.41 6.73
CA SER A 18 -10.37 1.34 8.10
C SER A 18 -8.98 0.70 8.09
N ILE A 19 -8.13 1.09 9.04
CA ILE A 19 -6.79 0.50 9.20
C ILE A 19 -6.89 -1.03 9.21
N GLU A 20 -7.89 -1.58 9.90
CA GLU A 20 -8.15 -3.01 9.96
C GLU A 20 -8.52 -3.64 8.60
N GLN A 21 -9.29 -2.93 7.78
CA GLN A 21 -9.66 -3.43 6.44
C GLN A 21 -8.45 -3.46 5.52
N ARG A 22 -7.56 -2.46 5.61
CA ARG A 22 -6.28 -2.46 4.88
C ARG A 22 -5.40 -3.62 5.33
N GLU A 23 -5.31 -3.85 6.64
CA GLU A 23 -4.57 -4.98 7.21
C GLU A 23 -5.10 -6.33 6.73
N ARG A 24 -6.43 -6.48 6.67
CA ARG A 24 -7.10 -7.68 6.14
C ARG A 24 -6.76 -7.93 4.68
N GLU A 25 -6.84 -6.91 3.84
CA GLU A 25 -6.54 -7.03 2.40
C GLU A 25 -5.04 -7.28 2.15
N VAL A 26 -4.15 -6.62 2.89
CA VAL A 26 -2.71 -6.90 2.81
C VAL A 26 -2.41 -8.34 3.20
N ARG A 27 -3.05 -8.85 4.26
CA ARG A 27 -2.94 -10.26 4.65
C ARG A 27 -3.44 -11.18 3.53
N ALA A 28 -4.62 -10.91 2.97
CA ALA A 28 -5.19 -11.71 1.88
C ALA A 28 -4.28 -11.73 0.63
N GLY A 29 -3.69 -10.58 0.27
CA GLY A 29 -2.75 -10.49 -0.84
C GLY A 29 -1.46 -11.27 -0.62
N VAL A 30 -0.93 -11.29 0.62
CA VAL A 30 0.22 -12.14 0.99
C VAL A 30 -0.10 -13.62 0.79
N TRP A 31 -1.28 -14.08 1.24
CA TRP A 31 -1.72 -15.47 1.04
C TRP A 31 -1.90 -15.85 -0.44
N ARG A 32 -2.22 -14.87 -1.28
CA ARG A 32 -2.29 -15.02 -2.75
C ARG A 32 -0.93 -14.87 -3.44
N ASN A 33 0.15 -14.79 -2.67
CA ASN A 33 1.52 -14.60 -3.17
C ASN A 33 1.70 -13.34 -4.05
N GLN A 34 0.95 -12.28 -3.76
CA GLN A 34 1.04 -11.00 -4.48
C GLN A 34 2.22 -10.16 -3.99
N SER A 35 2.82 -9.41 -4.90
CA SER A 35 3.84 -8.40 -4.58
C SER A 35 3.25 -7.18 -3.88
N ASP A 36 4.09 -6.40 -3.18
CA ASP A 36 3.66 -5.17 -2.52
C ASP A 36 3.04 -4.15 -3.49
N ASN A 37 3.54 -4.12 -4.73
CA ASN A 37 3.03 -3.21 -5.77
C ASN A 37 1.63 -3.63 -6.26
N GLU A 38 1.35 -4.92 -6.39
CA GLU A 38 0.03 -5.42 -6.78
C GLU A 38 -0.99 -5.15 -5.68
N ILE A 39 -0.65 -5.44 -4.43
CA ILE A 39 -1.50 -5.16 -3.27
C ILE A 39 -1.77 -3.65 -3.17
N ALA A 40 -0.74 -2.83 -3.35
CA ALA A 40 -0.86 -1.37 -3.31
C ALA A 40 -1.77 -0.82 -4.41
N ARG A 41 -1.64 -1.32 -5.65
CA ARG A 41 -2.53 -0.96 -6.77
C ARG A 41 -3.98 -1.33 -6.49
N ASN A 42 -4.22 -2.54 -5.97
CA ASN A 42 -5.56 -3.01 -5.65
C ASN A 42 -6.21 -2.19 -4.53
N LEU A 43 -5.41 -1.69 -3.58
CA LEU A 43 -5.87 -0.88 -2.45
C LEU A 43 -5.89 0.62 -2.72
N GLY A 44 -5.35 1.09 -3.86
CA GLY A 44 -5.18 2.51 -4.14
C GLY A 44 -4.25 3.24 -3.16
N VAL A 45 -3.30 2.52 -2.53
CA VAL A 45 -2.32 3.09 -1.60
C VAL A 45 -0.91 3.00 -2.18
N CYS A 46 0.07 3.64 -1.54
CA CYS A 46 1.46 3.46 -1.91
C CYS A 46 2.02 2.13 -1.40
N SER A 47 2.98 1.54 -2.12
CA SER A 47 3.68 0.31 -1.71
C SER A 47 4.38 0.45 -0.36
N ALA A 48 4.83 1.66 -0.01
CA ALA A 48 5.38 1.95 1.31
C ALA A 48 4.35 1.77 2.45
N THR A 49 3.06 2.06 2.22
CA THR A 49 1.98 1.79 3.18
C THR A 49 1.79 0.28 3.36
N VAL A 50 1.80 -0.50 2.27
CA VAL A 50 1.70 -1.96 2.32
C VAL A 50 2.88 -2.57 3.07
N LEU A 51 4.11 -2.09 2.82
CA LEU A 51 5.31 -2.53 3.52
C LEU A 51 5.21 -2.29 5.04
N ARG A 52 4.78 -1.11 5.46
CA ARG A 52 4.58 -0.79 6.89
C ARG A 52 3.53 -1.69 7.53
N ILE A 53 2.45 -1.99 6.82
CA ILE A 53 1.41 -2.91 7.29
C ILE A 53 1.97 -4.33 7.41
N ARG A 54 2.72 -4.82 6.43
CA ARG A 54 3.37 -6.14 6.49
C ARG A 54 4.33 -6.25 7.68
N GLN A 55 5.15 -5.24 7.91
CA GLN A 55 6.06 -5.18 9.07
C GLN A 55 5.30 -5.20 10.39
N ARG A 56 4.25 -4.38 10.51
CA ARG A 56 3.39 -4.34 11.70
C ARG A 56 2.70 -5.67 11.99
N LEU A 57 2.27 -6.37 10.95
CA LEU A 57 1.61 -7.69 11.04
C LEU A 57 2.60 -8.87 11.06
N ASN A 58 3.91 -8.60 11.04
CA ASN A 58 4.98 -9.59 10.96
C ASN A 58 4.78 -10.61 9.80
N LEU A 59 4.31 -10.14 8.64
CA LEU A 59 4.10 -10.95 7.45
C LEU A 59 5.39 -11.10 6.64
N PRO A 60 5.60 -12.25 5.97
CA PRO A 60 6.77 -12.46 5.14
C PRO A 60 6.82 -11.41 4.03
N ASN A 61 8.00 -10.85 3.84
CA ASN A 61 8.21 -9.86 2.81
C ASN A 61 8.35 -10.59 1.46
N PHE A 62 7.84 -10.00 0.37
CA PHE A 62 8.00 -10.56 -0.98
C PHE A 62 9.37 -10.20 -1.56
N TYR A 63 10.43 -10.11 -0.75
CA TYR A 63 11.77 -9.84 -1.27
C TYR A 63 12.42 -11.16 -1.68
N GLY A 64 12.10 -11.60 -2.90
CA GLY A 64 13.16 -12.19 -3.72
C GLY A 64 14.31 -11.18 -3.77
N LYS A 65 15.48 -11.60 -3.27
CA LYS A 65 16.78 -10.92 -3.23
C LYS A 65 16.82 -9.47 -3.77
N ARG A 66 17.18 -8.51 -2.91
CA ARG A 66 17.69 -7.21 -3.38
C ARG A 66 18.78 -7.48 -4.43
N PRO A 67 18.75 -6.92 -5.66
CA PRO A 67 19.95 -6.90 -6.46
C PRO A 67 20.99 -6.14 -5.64
N THR A 68 22.05 -6.83 -5.22
CA THR A 68 23.18 -6.18 -4.58
C THR A 68 23.67 -5.12 -5.56
N ARG A 69 23.92 -3.92 -5.05
CA ARG A 69 24.32 -2.74 -5.83
C ARG A 69 25.80 -2.87 -6.25
N GLU A 70 26.19 -4.04 -6.74
CA GLU A 70 27.58 -4.44 -6.96
C GLU A 70 28.03 -4.35 -8.44
N HIS A 71 27.17 -3.83 -9.32
CA HIS A 71 27.53 -3.54 -10.71
C HIS A 71 26.94 -2.19 -11.15
N ALA A 72 27.46 -1.09 -10.59
CA ALA A 72 27.30 0.26 -11.12
C ALA A 72 28.64 0.75 -11.65
#